data_AF-A0A520HQL3-F1
#
_entry.id   AF-A0A520HQL3-F1
#
_cell.length_a   1.000
_cell.length_b   1.000
_cell.length_c   1.000
_cell.angle_alpha   90.00
_cell.angle_beta   90.00
_cell.angle_gamma   90.00
#
_symmetry.space_group_name_H-M   'P 1'
#
loop_
_entity.id
_entity.type
_entity.pdbx_description
1 polymer ?
#
loop_
_entity_poly.entity_id
_entity_poly.type
_entity_poly.pdbx_seq_one_letter_code
_entity_poly.pdbx_strand_id
1 'polypeptide(L)'
;STQYGEKWASMWLDLARYADTKGYESDGGRQIWQYRDWVIRAFNADKPYDQFLTEQIAGDLLPDPTDAQYIATAFSRNSMSNDEGGTDNEEFRTAAVMDRVSTTWEALMGTTFACVQCHSHPYDPFRHDEYYKFLAYYNNTRDEDIPADYPLLREFNDSAKLKLQEVLQWVGTHASQEQVKKTELFLRTWQPSINSSTVDSMNQFAVIGNGNTSLLFRNGGTARLKHVDLTNVGQFIWNFYSNKKNGTLRLHLDNPAGPVLVSIPITGRDNWRIESSSFAGVQGIHDVYLVYDNPTLPAKEKDDFTVVFDWMAFMPQFPGQGTAGYEGIKNSFWSLVTAKVPTTPVMVENPADMWRASHVFERGNRRTLGKEVKPGVPASLSFAMPANAPQNRLGLSMWLTNKQNPLVSRTIINRLWEQLFGTGIAETLEDMGTQGIPPTHKELLDHLGIKFKF
;
A
#
# COMPACT_ATOMS: atom_id res chain seq x y z
N SER A 1 28.90 13.96 12.74
CA SER A 1 29.26 14.34 11.35
C SER A 1 28.11 13.93 10.45
N THR A 2 27.72 14.74 9.45
CA THR A 2 26.67 14.36 8.46
C THR A 2 27.03 13.11 7.66
N GLN A 3 28.34 12.83 7.53
CA GLN A 3 28.89 11.64 6.88
C GLN A 3 28.60 10.34 7.63
N TYR A 4 28.23 10.41 8.93
CA TYR A 4 27.86 9.23 9.71
C TYR A 4 26.62 8.56 9.12
N GLY A 5 25.56 9.34 8.88
CA GLY A 5 24.33 8.84 8.29
C GLY A 5 24.52 8.29 6.88
N GLU A 6 25.33 8.94 6.05
CA GLU A 6 25.63 8.45 4.69
C GLU A 6 26.32 7.08 4.71
N LYS A 7 27.31 6.89 5.60
CA LYS A 7 28.03 5.61 5.73
C LYS A 7 27.12 4.48 6.19
N TRP A 8 26.33 4.69 7.25
CA TRP A 8 25.47 3.64 7.81
C TRP A 8 24.20 3.41 7.00
N ALA A 9 23.69 4.44 6.32
CA ALA A 9 22.58 4.28 5.39
C ALA A 9 22.93 3.35 4.24
N SER A 10 24.19 3.34 3.75
CA SER A 10 24.60 2.42 2.67
C SER A 10 24.33 0.96 3.01
N MET A 11 24.75 0.51 4.20
CA MET A 11 24.44 -0.85 4.69
C MET A 11 22.93 -1.08 4.80
N TRP A 12 22.19 -0.11 5.35
CA TRP A 12 20.75 -0.27 5.54
C TRP A 12 19.95 -0.31 4.23
N LEU A 13 20.37 0.48 3.24
CA LEU A 13 19.69 0.57 1.96
C LEU A 13 19.84 -0.73 1.15
N ASP A 14 20.95 -1.43 1.31
CA ASP A 14 21.13 -2.78 0.76
C ASP A 14 20.12 -3.77 1.38
N LEU A 15 19.99 -3.77 2.72
CA LEU A 15 18.99 -4.59 3.44
C LEU A 15 17.55 -4.23 3.07
N ALA A 16 17.29 -2.95 2.80
CA ALA A 16 16.01 -2.46 2.37
C ALA A 16 15.74 -2.71 0.88
N ARG A 17 16.71 -3.27 0.13
CA ARG A 17 16.65 -3.52 -1.33
C ARG A 17 16.38 -2.24 -2.12
N TYR A 18 16.92 -1.13 -1.64
CA TYR A 18 16.71 0.17 -2.25
C TYR A 18 17.38 0.25 -3.62
N ALA A 19 16.64 0.73 -4.60
CA ALA A 19 17.14 1.16 -5.89
C ALA A 19 16.35 2.39 -6.38
N ASP A 20 17.01 3.25 -7.16
CA ASP A 20 16.33 4.35 -7.86
C ASP A 20 15.52 3.86 -9.09
N THR A 21 15.59 2.56 -9.37
CA THR A 21 14.88 1.87 -10.46
C THR A 21 14.00 0.74 -9.91
N LYS A 22 13.15 0.18 -10.77
CA LYS A 22 12.17 -0.85 -10.42
C LYS A 22 12.75 -2.27 -10.32
N GLY A 23 13.94 -2.48 -10.87
CA GLY A 23 14.74 -3.71 -10.74
C GLY A 23 14.30 -4.88 -11.63
N TYR A 24 13.28 -4.72 -12.47
CA TYR A 24 12.72 -5.82 -13.28
C TYR A 24 12.28 -5.38 -14.68
N GLU A 25 12.33 -6.31 -15.64
CA GLU A 25 11.95 -6.15 -17.06
C GLU A 25 12.53 -4.91 -17.76
N SER A 26 11.82 -3.79 -17.78
CA SER A 26 12.24 -2.52 -18.39
C SER A 26 13.08 -1.65 -17.45
N ASP A 27 13.12 -1.98 -16.16
CA ASP A 27 13.92 -1.31 -15.12
C ASP A 27 13.74 0.22 -15.10
N GLY A 28 12.48 0.67 -15.22
CA GLY A 28 12.13 2.08 -15.17
C GLY A 28 12.50 2.75 -13.85
N GLY A 29 12.62 4.09 -13.86
CA GLY A 29 12.92 4.86 -12.66
C GLY A 29 11.75 4.88 -11.65
N ARG A 30 12.09 4.98 -10.35
CA ARG A 30 11.15 5.07 -9.24
C ARG A 30 11.41 6.33 -8.41
N GLN A 31 10.35 7.02 -7.99
CA GLN A 31 10.44 8.20 -7.12
C GLN A 31 10.50 7.78 -5.64
N ILE A 32 11.64 7.25 -5.18
CA ILE A 32 11.79 6.70 -3.82
C ILE A 32 12.95 7.31 -3.02
N TRP A 33 13.69 8.24 -3.60
CA TRP A 33 14.86 8.87 -2.99
C TRP A 33 14.59 9.54 -1.63
N GLN A 34 13.35 9.96 -1.36
CA GLN A 34 12.96 10.50 -0.06
C GLN A 34 13.14 9.48 1.06
N TYR A 35 12.99 8.18 0.79
CA TYR A 35 13.26 7.11 1.74
C TYR A 35 14.75 7.01 2.08
N ARG A 36 15.62 7.04 1.06
CA ARG A 36 17.09 7.12 1.26
C ARG A 36 17.44 8.29 2.17
N ASP A 37 16.91 9.47 1.88
CA ASP A 37 17.19 10.66 2.67
C ASP A 37 16.60 10.56 4.08
N TRP A 38 15.45 9.88 4.26
CA TRP A 38 14.90 9.58 5.58
C TRP A 38 15.83 8.65 6.39
N VAL A 39 16.38 7.59 5.77
CA VAL A 39 17.34 6.69 6.42
C VAL A 39 18.58 7.45 6.87
N ILE A 40 19.16 8.28 6.00
CA ILE A 40 20.34 9.12 6.33
C ILE A 40 20.03 10.05 7.51
N ARG A 41 18.86 10.71 7.51
CA ARG A 41 18.45 11.57 8.62
C ARG A 41 18.22 10.79 9.91
N ALA A 42 17.64 9.58 9.84
CA ALA A 42 17.40 8.74 11.00
C ALA A 42 18.73 8.33 11.68
N PHE A 43 19.73 7.91 10.92
CA PHE A 43 21.06 7.62 11.46
C PHE A 43 21.77 8.86 12.00
N ASN A 44 21.71 9.98 11.30
CA ASN A 44 22.33 11.23 11.77
C ASN A 44 21.68 11.78 13.05
N ALA A 45 20.39 11.48 13.27
CA ALA A 45 19.66 11.86 14.48
C ALA A 45 19.83 10.85 15.63
N ASP A 46 20.61 9.77 15.43
CA ASP A 46 20.74 8.67 16.39
C ASP A 46 19.36 8.12 16.81
N LYS A 47 18.47 7.92 15.82
CA LYS A 47 17.09 7.48 16.08
C LYS A 47 17.12 6.12 16.80
N PRO A 48 16.40 5.97 17.94
CA PRO A 48 16.19 4.69 18.63
C PRO A 48 15.79 3.57 17.65
N TYR A 49 16.38 2.38 17.80
CA TYR A 49 16.20 1.33 16.79
C TYR A 49 14.75 0.79 16.77
N ASP A 50 14.04 0.82 17.91
CA ASP A 50 12.63 0.43 17.97
C ASP A 50 11.76 1.41 17.17
N GLN A 51 12.01 2.71 17.32
CA GLN A 51 11.32 3.74 16.58
C GLN A 51 11.64 3.63 15.09
N PHE A 52 12.92 3.43 14.75
CA PHE A 52 13.36 3.24 13.37
C PHE A 52 12.68 2.05 12.68
N LEU A 53 12.57 0.90 13.36
CA LEU A 53 11.84 -0.25 12.82
C LEU A 53 10.33 -0.03 12.82
N THR A 54 9.78 0.57 13.87
CA THR A 54 8.33 0.83 13.98
C THR A 54 7.83 1.73 12.86
N GLU A 55 8.56 2.80 12.56
CA GLU A 55 8.21 3.71 11.47
C GLU A 55 8.30 3.00 10.10
N GLN A 56 9.28 2.13 9.88
CA GLN A 56 9.43 1.40 8.62
C GLN A 56 8.37 0.30 8.41
N ILE A 57 7.93 -0.35 9.48
CA ILE A 57 6.93 -1.43 9.39
C ILE A 57 5.51 -0.87 9.40
N ALA A 58 5.24 0.19 10.16
CA ALA A 58 3.89 0.63 10.48
C ALA A 58 3.75 2.16 10.65
N GLY A 59 4.65 2.96 10.08
CA GLY A 59 4.63 4.41 10.23
C GLY A 59 3.32 5.08 9.80
N ASP A 60 2.63 4.53 8.79
CA ASP A 60 1.31 4.98 8.33
C ASP A 60 0.15 4.65 9.29
N LEU A 61 0.38 3.76 10.26
CA LEU A 61 -0.60 3.33 11.26
C LEU A 61 -0.37 3.97 12.63
N LEU A 62 0.66 4.81 12.77
CA LEU A 62 0.89 5.56 13.99
C LEU A 62 -0.22 6.61 14.19
N PRO A 63 -0.52 7.01 15.43
CA PRO A 63 -1.43 8.14 15.68
C PRO A 63 -0.91 9.41 15.01
N ASP A 64 -1.75 10.05 14.20
CA ASP A 64 -1.48 11.30 13.48
C ASP A 64 -0.13 11.32 12.75
N PRO A 65 0.08 10.40 11.78
CA PRO A 65 1.41 10.11 11.24
C PRO A 65 1.94 11.24 10.35
N THR A 66 3.17 11.65 10.63
CA THR A 66 3.92 12.66 9.85
C THR A 66 4.30 12.14 8.46
N ASP A 67 4.60 13.04 7.52
CA ASP A 67 5.10 12.65 6.18
C ASP A 67 6.34 11.75 6.28
N ALA A 68 7.24 12.04 7.23
CA ALA A 68 8.44 11.24 7.47
C ALA A 68 8.12 9.79 7.88
N GLN A 69 7.07 9.59 8.67
CA GLN A 69 6.64 8.25 9.11
C GLN A 69 5.97 7.47 7.97
N TYR A 70 5.22 8.13 7.09
CA TYR A 70 4.77 7.50 5.84
C TYR A 70 5.95 7.10 4.97
N ILE A 71 6.90 8.02 4.73
CA ILE A 71 8.08 7.77 3.90
C ILE A 71 8.90 6.59 4.43
N ALA A 72 9.02 6.43 5.75
CA ALA A 72 9.71 5.30 6.36
C ALA A 72 9.14 3.95 5.88
N THR A 73 7.83 3.86 5.66
CA THR A 73 7.18 2.61 5.20
C THR A 73 7.56 2.18 3.78
N ALA A 74 8.27 3.04 3.03
CA ALA A 74 8.85 2.69 1.74
C ALA A 74 9.85 1.52 1.83
N PHE A 75 10.36 1.19 3.04
CA PHE A 75 11.05 -0.08 3.30
C PHE A 75 10.29 -1.30 2.74
N SER A 76 8.96 -1.30 2.90
CA SER A 76 8.08 -2.38 2.39
C SER A 76 7.67 -2.18 0.91
N ARG A 77 8.11 -1.11 0.25
CA ARG A 77 7.78 -0.76 -1.14
C ARG A 77 8.95 -0.93 -2.11
N ASN A 78 10.10 -1.39 -1.63
CA ASN A 78 11.28 -1.66 -2.45
C ASN A 78 11.23 -2.99 -3.22
N SER A 79 10.14 -3.76 -3.11
CA SER A 79 9.92 -4.93 -3.96
C SER A 79 10.08 -4.56 -5.44
N MET A 80 10.70 -5.46 -6.20
CA MET A 80 10.78 -5.34 -7.65
C MET A 80 9.37 -5.32 -8.23
N SER A 81 9.12 -4.39 -9.15
CA SER A 81 7.83 -4.23 -9.82
C SER A 81 8.00 -4.48 -11.31
N ASN A 82 7.01 -5.10 -11.94
CA ASN A 82 7.01 -5.29 -13.38
C ASN A 82 6.13 -4.23 -14.06
N ASP A 83 6.56 -3.80 -15.24
CA ASP A 83 5.83 -2.85 -16.08
C ASP A 83 5.43 -3.49 -17.43
N GLU A 84 5.73 -4.79 -17.61
CA GLU A 84 5.42 -5.52 -18.83
C GLU A 84 3.92 -5.71 -19.02
N GLY A 85 3.43 -5.37 -20.20
CA GLY A 85 2.02 -5.54 -20.52
C GLY A 85 1.63 -7.01 -20.69
N GLY A 86 0.54 -7.43 -20.03
CA GLY A 86 -0.06 -8.76 -20.20
C GLY A 86 0.31 -9.78 -19.11
N THR A 87 0.96 -9.32 -18.06
CA THR A 87 1.23 -10.07 -16.83
C THR A 87 -0.02 -10.22 -15.96
N ASP A 88 0.00 -11.19 -15.05
CA ASP A 88 -1.08 -11.38 -14.08
C ASP A 88 -0.81 -10.50 -12.84
N ASN A 89 -1.62 -9.45 -12.66
CA ASN A 89 -1.51 -8.53 -11.53
C ASN A 89 -1.49 -9.25 -10.17
N GLU A 90 -2.24 -10.35 -10.02
CA GLU A 90 -2.29 -11.10 -8.77
C GLU A 90 -0.99 -11.88 -8.51
N GLU A 91 -0.23 -12.23 -9.55
CA GLU A 91 1.07 -12.87 -9.43
C GLU A 91 2.11 -11.95 -8.82
N PHE A 92 2.33 -10.79 -9.44
CA PHE A 92 3.32 -9.81 -8.99
C PHE A 92 2.94 -9.18 -7.66
N ARG A 93 1.64 -8.97 -7.44
CA ARG A 93 1.12 -8.63 -6.12
C ARG A 93 1.56 -9.64 -5.07
N THR A 94 1.30 -10.92 -5.31
CA THR A 94 1.65 -12.00 -4.38
C THR A 94 3.15 -12.07 -4.14
N ALA A 95 3.95 -11.95 -5.21
CA ALA A 95 5.40 -11.93 -5.14
C ALA A 95 5.90 -10.76 -4.26
N ALA A 96 5.36 -9.55 -4.43
CA ALA A 96 5.72 -8.38 -3.60
C ALA A 96 5.39 -8.60 -2.12
N VAL A 97 4.24 -9.21 -1.79
CA VAL A 97 3.90 -9.52 -0.38
C VAL A 97 4.84 -10.58 0.18
N MET A 98 5.14 -11.65 -0.56
CA MET A 98 6.08 -12.70 -0.12
C MET A 98 7.49 -12.14 0.08
N ASP A 99 7.94 -11.25 -0.79
CA ASP A 99 9.21 -10.55 -0.70
C ASP A 99 9.31 -9.68 0.58
N ARG A 100 8.23 -9.01 1.01
CA ARG A 100 8.19 -8.29 2.29
C ARG A 100 8.35 -9.23 3.48
N VAL A 101 7.74 -10.42 3.41
CA VAL A 101 7.91 -11.47 4.43
C VAL A 101 9.38 -11.87 4.49
N SER A 102 9.98 -12.26 3.36
CA SER A 102 11.39 -12.67 3.31
C SER A 102 12.31 -11.57 3.84
N THR A 103 12.13 -10.34 3.38
CA THR A 103 12.93 -9.18 3.81
C THR A 103 12.85 -8.95 5.31
N THR A 104 11.64 -9.02 5.88
CA THR A 104 11.47 -8.83 7.33
C THR A 104 12.21 -9.88 8.12
N TRP A 105 12.17 -11.14 7.67
CA TRP A 105 12.82 -12.25 8.35
C TRP A 105 14.33 -12.30 8.14
N GLU A 106 14.83 -12.03 6.95
CA GLU A 106 16.26 -12.08 6.62
C GLU A 106 16.98 -10.80 7.09
N ALA A 107 16.45 -9.62 6.77
CA ALA A 107 17.09 -8.36 7.11
C ALA A 107 17.00 -8.05 8.61
N LEU A 108 15.83 -8.25 9.22
CA LEU A 108 15.59 -7.84 10.62
C LEU A 108 15.79 -8.99 11.61
N MET A 109 15.47 -10.23 11.23
CA MET A 109 15.49 -11.37 12.16
C MET A 109 16.61 -12.38 11.88
N GLY A 110 17.34 -12.24 10.77
CA GLY A 110 18.45 -13.13 10.40
C GLY A 110 18.02 -14.60 10.37
N THR A 111 16.89 -14.92 9.76
CA THR A 111 16.37 -16.30 9.68
C THR A 111 15.67 -16.53 8.34
N THR A 112 15.91 -17.70 7.73
CA THR A 112 15.37 -18.11 6.43
C THR A 112 13.92 -18.61 6.50
N PHE A 113 12.99 -17.73 6.84
CA PHE A 113 11.57 -18.07 6.95
C PHE A 113 10.89 -18.37 5.60
N ALA A 114 11.47 -17.90 4.49
CA ALA A 114 10.97 -18.11 3.13
C ALA A 114 10.86 -19.59 2.75
N CYS A 115 11.70 -20.47 3.30
CA CYS A 115 11.66 -21.91 3.05
C CYS A 115 10.31 -22.56 3.44
N VAL A 116 9.57 -21.91 4.35
CA VAL A 116 8.30 -22.40 4.90
C VAL A 116 7.11 -22.16 3.95
N GLN A 117 7.33 -21.41 2.87
CA GLN A 117 6.31 -21.07 1.88
C GLN A 117 5.73 -22.29 1.14
N CYS A 118 6.44 -23.42 1.07
CA CYS A 118 5.97 -24.61 0.34
C CYS A 118 5.64 -25.78 1.27
N HIS A 119 6.33 -25.89 2.40
CA HIS A 119 6.12 -26.96 3.37
C HIS A 119 6.61 -26.50 4.75
N SER A 120 6.28 -27.27 5.80
CA SER A 120 6.81 -26.97 7.14
C SER A 120 8.31 -27.22 7.18
N HIS A 121 9.05 -26.41 7.94
CA HIS A 121 10.49 -26.56 8.01
C HIS A 121 10.87 -27.92 8.64
N PRO A 122 11.89 -28.64 8.12
CA PRO A 122 12.26 -29.95 8.65
C PRO A 122 12.93 -29.93 10.03
N TYR A 123 13.62 -28.84 10.38
CA TYR A 123 14.44 -28.73 11.61
C TYR A 123 13.97 -27.64 12.58
N ASP A 124 13.82 -26.41 12.09
CA ASP A 124 13.20 -25.30 12.84
C ASP A 124 11.71 -25.50 13.14
N PRO A 125 11.21 -24.96 14.26
CA PRO A 125 9.83 -25.10 14.70
C PRO A 125 8.87 -24.14 13.96
N PHE A 126 8.96 -24.09 12.63
CA PHE A 126 8.11 -23.25 11.79
C PHE A 126 7.20 -24.10 10.91
N ARG A 127 5.89 -23.88 11.05
CA ARG A 127 4.85 -24.60 10.33
C ARG A 127 4.45 -23.84 9.07
N HIS A 128 4.06 -24.59 8.04
CA HIS A 128 3.63 -24.04 6.76
C HIS A 128 2.53 -22.97 6.89
N ASP A 129 1.52 -23.19 7.74
CA ASP A 129 0.42 -22.23 7.92
C ASP A 129 0.86 -20.93 8.61
N GLU A 130 1.96 -20.95 9.37
CA GLU A 130 2.51 -19.77 10.04
C GLU A 130 3.14 -18.78 9.07
N TYR A 131 3.67 -19.27 7.93
CA TYR A 131 4.15 -18.39 6.86
C TYR A 131 3.02 -17.49 6.36
N TYR A 132 1.84 -18.07 6.12
CA TYR A 132 0.69 -17.31 5.60
C TYR A 132 0.01 -16.44 6.66
N LYS A 133 0.06 -16.84 7.94
CA LYS A 133 -0.33 -15.97 9.05
C LYS A 133 0.55 -14.73 9.11
N PHE A 134 1.86 -14.88 8.90
CA PHE A 134 2.77 -13.74 8.87
C PHE A 134 2.54 -12.89 7.61
N LEU A 135 2.39 -13.52 6.44
CA LEU A 135 2.06 -12.88 5.17
C LEU A 135 0.81 -12.00 5.27
N ALA A 136 -0.19 -12.42 6.06
CA ALA A 136 -1.43 -11.68 6.25
C ALA A 136 -1.23 -10.27 6.84
N TYR A 137 -0.13 -9.98 7.54
CA TYR A 137 0.20 -8.61 7.97
C TYR A 137 0.47 -7.66 6.80
N TYR A 138 1.01 -8.17 5.68
CA TYR A 138 1.37 -7.37 4.51
C TYR A 138 0.35 -7.44 3.38
N ASN A 139 -0.63 -8.33 3.46
CA ASN A 139 -1.59 -8.59 2.40
C ASN A 139 -2.76 -7.60 2.34
N ASN A 140 -2.81 -6.61 3.24
CA ASN A 140 -3.90 -5.63 3.34
C ASN A 140 -3.50 -4.22 2.85
N THR A 141 -2.87 -4.13 1.69
CA THR A 141 -2.54 -2.84 1.02
C THR A 141 -2.91 -2.93 -0.46
N ARG A 142 -2.97 -1.79 -1.14
CA ARG A 142 -3.15 -1.72 -2.59
C ARG A 142 -1.82 -2.09 -3.28
N ASP A 143 -1.65 -3.37 -3.56
CA ASP A 143 -0.55 -3.91 -4.33
C ASP A 143 -1.06 -4.40 -5.69
N GLU A 144 -0.31 -4.15 -6.75
CA GLU A 144 -0.68 -4.54 -8.11
C GLU A 144 0.46 -4.27 -9.09
N ASP A 145 0.40 -4.96 -10.24
CA ASP A 145 1.39 -4.89 -11.31
C ASP A 145 1.00 -3.80 -12.31
N ILE A 146 1.29 -2.55 -11.94
CA ILE A 146 1.00 -1.39 -12.80
C ILE A 146 2.18 -0.42 -12.78
N PRO A 147 2.36 0.40 -13.84
CA PRO A 147 3.47 1.35 -13.92
C PRO A 147 3.56 2.36 -12.76
N ALA A 148 2.47 2.61 -12.05
CA ALA A 148 2.47 3.46 -10.86
C ALA A 148 2.63 2.62 -9.58
N ASP A 149 3.62 2.94 -8.75
CA ASP A 149 3.86 2.28 -7.46
C ASP A 149 2.85 2.69 -6.36
N TYR A 150 1.54 2.68 -6.64
CA TYR A 150 0.51 2.98 -5.64
C TYR A 150 0.60 2.01 -4.44
N PRO A 151 0.28 2.45 -3.20
CA PRO A 151 -0.09 3.81 -2.80
C PRO A 151 1.08 4.80 -2.84
N LEU A 152 0.75 6.07 -3.10
CA LEU A 152 1.73 7.16 -3.21
C LEU A 152 1.44 8.22 -2.15
N LEU A 153 2.42 8.57 -1.31
CA LEU A 153 2.35 9.78 -0.48
C LEU A 153 2.59 11.00 -1.38
N ARG A 154 1.74 12.02 -1.26
CA ARG A 154 1.80 13.26 -2.02
C ARG A 154 2.44 14.37 -1.19
N GLU A 155 3.53 14.94 -1.67
CA GLU A 155 4.33 15.90 -0.91
C GLU A 155 3.93 17.33 -1.21
N PHE A 156 3.15 17.91 -0.31
CA PHE A 156 2.72 19.30 -0.41
C PHE A 156 3.82 20.27 0.04
N ASN A 157 4.01 21.34 -0.73
CA ASN A 157 4.80 22.49 -0.29
C ASN A 157 4.11 23.26 0.84
N ASP A 158 4.80 24.22 1.46
CA ASP A 158 4.28 24.97 2.62
C ASP A 158 2.92 25.63 2.37
N SER A 159 2.73 26.22 1.18
CA SER A 159 1.45 26.84 0.81
C SER A 159 0.32 25.80 0.71
N ALA A 160 0.58 24.63 0.13
CA ALA A 160 -0.39 23.56 0.05
C ALA A 160 -0.64 22.88 1.40
N LYS A 161 0.36 22.81 2.28
CA LYS A 161 0.21 22.33 3.68
C LYS A 161 -0.71 23.23 4.49
N LEU A 162 -0.59 24.56 4.35
CA LEU A 162 -1.52 25.51 4.97
C LEU A 162 -2.96 25.31 4.45
N LYS A 163 -3.14 25.19 3.14
CA LYS A 163 -4.46 24.87 2.56
C LYS A 163 -5.03 23.54 3.05
N LEU A 164 -4.18 22.52 3.20
CA LEU A 164 -4.60 21.23 3.76
C LEU A 164 -5.11 21.42 5.18
N GLN A 165 -4.39 22.15 6.03
CA GLN A 165 -4.84 22.45 7.40
C GLN A 165 -6.18 23.20 7.43
N GLU A 166 -6.36 24.21 6.57
CA GLU A 166 -7.64 24.94 6.44
C GLU A 166 -8.80 24.01 6.06
N VAL A 167 -8.57 23.12 5.09
CA VAL A 167 -9.57 22.13 4.65
C VAL A 167 -9.90 21.15 5.78
N LEU A 168 -8.90 20.61 6.48
CA LEU A 168 -9.12 19.67 7.58
C LEU A 168 -9.82 20.33 8.77
N GLN A 169 -9.47 21.57 9.08
CA GLN A 169 -10.15 22.36 10.11
C GLN A 169 -11.63 22.57 9.75
N TRP A 170 -11.93 22.90 8.49
CA TRP A 170 -13.31 23.04 8.00
C TRP A 170 -14.09 21.72 8.09
N VAL A 171 -13.49 20.60 7.68
CA VAL A 171 -14.12 19.28 7.80
C VAL A 171 -14.38 18.97 9.28
N GLY A 172 -13.43 19.27 10.17
CA GLY A 172 -13.57 19.03 11.61
C GLY A 172 -14.66 19.87 12.30
N THR A 173 -15.06 21.01 11.72
CA THR A 173 -16.17 21.82 12.25
C THR A 173 -17.54 21.41 11.70
N HIS A 174 -17.59 20.69 10.58
CA HIS A 174 -18.85 20.34 9.90
C HIS A 174 -19.11 18.83 9.77
N ALA A 175 -18.20 17.98 10.22
CA ALA A 175 -18.28 16.53 10.08
C ALA A 175 -17.62 15.77 11.26
N SER A 176 -17.65 14.44 11.20
CA SER A 176 -17.05 13.58 12.21
C SER A 176 -15.52 13.54 12.12
N GLN A 177 -14.86 13.16 13.22
CA GLN A 177 -13.41 12.91 13.24
C GLN A 177 -12.98 11.79 12.27
N GLU A 178 -13.86 10.82 12.04
CA GLU A 178 -13.64 9.77 11.02
C GLU A 178 -13.57 10.37 9.61
N GLN A 179 -14.47 11.30 9.28
CA GLN A 179 -14.44 11.99 7.99
C GLN A 179 -13.21 12.89 7.84
N VAL A 180 -12.73 13.52 8.93
CA VAL A 180 -11.45 14.25 8.92
C VAL A 180 -10.30 13.32 8.53
N LYS A 181 -10.16 12.17 9.20
CA LYS A 181 -9.11 11.17 8.91
C LYS A 181 -9.21 10.65 7.48
N LYS A 182 -10.42 10.33 7.00
CA LYS A 182 -10.64 9.86 5.62
C LYS A 182 -10.30 10.95 4.59
N THR A 183 -10.61 12.22 4.88
CA THR A 183 -10.28 13.36 4.01
C THR A 183 -8.77 13.60 3.97
N GLU A 184 -8.10 13.58 5.12
CA GLU A 184 -6.65 13.73 5.19
C GLU A 184 -5.93 12.62 4.43
N LEU A 185 -6.28 11.36 4.70
CA LEU A 185 -5.69 10.20 4.02
C LEU A 185 -5.88 10.32 2.50
N PHE A 186 -7.08 10.67 2.05
CA PHE A 186 -7.38 10.81 0.62
C PHE A 186 -6.58 11.95 -0.03
N LEU A 187 -6.47 13.11 0.63
CA LEU A 187 -5.68 14.21 0.10
C LEU A 187 -4.19 13.88 0.04
N ARG A 188 -3.67 13.14 1.02
CA ARG A 188 -2.26 12.76 1.10
C ARG A 188 -1.90 11.55 0.23
N THR A 189 -2.85 10.68 -0.12
CA THR A 189 -2.52 9.38 -0.75
C THR A 189 -3.43 8.90 -1.88
N TRP A 190 -4.54 9.61 -2.14
CA TRP A 190 -5.66 9.15 -2.97
C TRP A 190 -6.26 7.80 -2.53
N GLN A 191 -6.10 7.42 -1.25
CA GLN A 191 -6.72 6.24 -0.65
C GLN A 191 -7.85 6.64 0.33
N PRO A 192 -8.88 5.78 0.52
CA PRO A 192 -9.11 4.52 -0.20
C PRO A 192 -9.60 4.75 -1.63
N SER A 193 -9.05 4.00 -2.58
CA SER A 193 -9.52 3.96 -3.96
C SER A 193 -9.47 2.54 -4.50
N ILE A 194 -10.45 2.22 -5.35
CA ILE A 194 -10.56 0.96 -6.08
C ILE A 194 -9.83 1.13 -7.41
N ASN A 195 -8.91 0.22 -7.73
CA ASN A 195 -8.27 0.23 -9.03
C ASN A 195 -9.26 -0.25 -10.11
N SER A 196 -9.25 0.42 -11.26
CA SER A 196 -10.03 0.04 -12.43
C SER A 196 -9.71 -1.34 -12.98
N SER A 197 -8.49 -1.86 -12.80
CA SER A 197 -8.08 -3.21 -13.20
C SER A 197 -8.82 -4.32 -12.42
N THR A 198 -9.38 -3.99 -11.25
CA THR A 198 -10.04 -4.98 -10.36
C THR A 198 -11.51 -5.24 -10.70
N VAL A 199 -12.06 -4.55 -11.71
CA VAL A 199 -13.43 -4.78 -12.13
C VAL A 199 -13.61 -6.20 -12.69
N ASP A 200 -14.84 -6.70 -12.60
CA ASP A 200 -15.24 -7.95 -13.21
C ASP A 200 -16.53 -7.76 -14.04
N SER A 201 -17.13 -8.87 -14.47
CA SER A 201 -18.44 -8.88 -15.15
C SER A 201 -18.51 -7.95 -16.36
N MET A 202 -17.40 -7.85 -17.10
CA MET A 202 -17.27 -7.01 -18.28
C MET A 202 -18.07 -7.55 -19.47
N ASN A 203 -18.70 -6.65 -20.23
CA ASN A 203 -19.25 -7.00 -21.54
C ASN A 203 -18.17 -6.89 -22.64
N GLN A 204 -18.52 -7.25 -23.87
CA GLN A 204 -17.60 -7.19 -25.02
C GLN A 204 -17.10 -5.79 -25.41
N PHE A 205 -17.61 -4.72 -24.78
CA PHE A 205 -17.21 -3.32 -25.01
C PHE A 205 -16.36 -2.76 -23.86
N ALA A 206 -16.02 -3.60 -22.89
CA ALA A 206 -15.09 -3.30 -21.81
C ALA A 206 -13.91 -4.28 -21.86
N VAL A 207 -12.72 -3.79 -21.53
CA VAL A 207 -11.50 -4.61 -21.48
C VAL A 207 -10.52 -3.99 -20.49
N ILE A 208 -9.73 -4.83 -19.80
CA ILE A 208 -8.53 -4.34 -19.12
C ILE A 208 -7.42 -4.25 -20.16
N GLY A 209 -7.03 -3.03 -20.50
CA GLY A 209 -6.04 -2.71 -21.53
C GLY A 209 -4.79 -2.06 -20.93
N ASN A 210 -3.98 -1.42 -21.78
CA ASN A 210 -2.72 -0.78 -21.39
C ASN A 210 -1.79 -1.72 -20.60
N GLY A 211 -1.69 -2.98 -21.03
CA GLY A 211 -0.85 -3.96 -20.35
C GLY A 211 -1.43 -4.49 -19.04
N ASN A 212 -2.75 -4.66 -18.94
CA ASN A 212 -3.47 -5.13 -17.75
C ASN A 212 -3.59 -4.10 -16.61
N THR A 213 -3.48 -2.80 -16.92
CA THR A 213 -3.36 -1.74 -15.92
C THR A 213 -4.60 -0.87 -15.77
N SER A 214 -5.45 -0.78 -16.80
CA SER A 214 -6.56 0.18 -16.85
C SER A 214 -7.81 -0.45 -17.44
N LEU A 215 -8.98 -0.06 -16.93
CA LEU A 215 -10.26 -0.35 -17.58
C LEU A 215 -10.47 0.58 -18.77
N LEU A 216 -10.70 0.02 -19.94
CA LEU A 216 -11.04 0.75 -21.16
C LEU A 216 -12.47 0.42 -21.57
N PHE A 217 -13.28 1.45 -21.78
CA PHE A 217 -14.63 1.35 -22.33
C PHE A 217 -14.67 1.82 -23.78
N ARG A 218 -15.43 1.09 -24.58
CA ARG A 218 -15.97 1.51 -25.87
C ARG A 218 -17.42 1.94 -25.71
N ASN A 219 -18.05 2.45 -26.77
CA ASN A 219 -19.46 2.83 -26.72
C ASN A 219 -20.34 1.60 -26.38
N GLY A 220 -21.05 1.65 -25.25
CA GLY A 220 -21.82 0.53 -24.68
C GLY A 220 -21.05 -0.31 -23.64
N GLY A 221 -19.87 0.13 -23.20
CA GLY A 221 -19.05 -0.52 -22.17
C GLY A 221 -19.79 -0.74 -20.85
N THR A 222 -19.60 -1.91 -20.25
CA THR A 222 -20.11 -2.21 -18.90
C THR A 222 -19.09 -3.03 -18.12
N ALA A 223 -18.91 -2.69 -16.84
CA ALA A 223 -18.09 -3.45 -15.88
C ALA A 223 -18.63 -3.27 -14.46
N ARG A 224 -18.27 -4.18 -13.54
CA ARG A 224 -18.71 -4.16 -12.14
C ARG A 224 -17.55 -3.89 -11.19
N LEU A 225 -17.77 -2.95 -10.28
CA LEU A 225 -17.03 -2.81 -9.02
C LEU A 225 -17.79 -3.62 -7.96
N LYS A 226 -17.20 -4.72 -7.49
CA LYS A 226 -17.86 -5.63 -6.54
C LYS A 226 -17.78 -5.11 -5.11
N HIS A 227 -18.83 -5.37 -4.32
CA HIS A 227 -18.85 -5.15 -2.86
C HIS A 227 -18.39 -3.75 -2.41
N VAL A 228 -18.89 -2.69 -3.04
CA VAL A 228 -18.61 -1.31 -2.64
C VAL A 228 -19.49 -0.95 -1.45
N ASP A 229 -18.90 -0.59 -0.31
CA ASP A 229 -19.65 -0.03 0.81
C ASP A 229 -20.02 1.44 0.52
N LEU A 230 -21.32 1.69 0.34
CA LEU A 230 -21.86 3.02 0.07
C LEU A 230 -22.34 3.73 1.34
N THR A 231 -22.21 3.10 2.51
CA THR A 231 -22.58 3.67 3.80
C THR A 231 -21.84 4.99 4.05
N ASN A 232 -22.59 6.07 4.28
CA ASN A 232 -22.06 7.44 4.45
C ASN A 232 -21.24 7.97 3.26
N VAL A 233 -21.45 7.44 2.06
CA VAL A 233 -20.89 7.94 0.82
C VAL A 233 -21.89 8.88 0.13
N GLY A 234 -21.40 10.00 -0.41
CA GLY A 234 -22.22 10.94 -1.19
C GLY A 234 -21.57 11.43 -2.49
N GLN A 235 -20.34 11.00 -2.76
CA GLN A 235 -19.54 11.48 -3.87
C GLN A 235 -18.72 10.34 -4.49
N PHE A 236 -18.76 10.27 -5.82
CA PHE A 236 -17.90 9.43 -6.64
C PHE A 236 -16.78 10.31 -7.19
N ILE A 237 -15.52 9.96 -6.93
CA ILE A 237 -14.32 10.62 -7.46
C ILE A 237 -13.59 9.62 -8.34
N TRP A 238 -13.12 10.02 -9.51
CA TRP A 238 -12.38 9.10 -10.37
C TRP A 238 -11.30 9.80 -11.17
N ASN A 239 -10.19 9.09 -11.40
CA ASN A 239 -9.13 9.49 -12.32
C ASN A 239 -9.33 8.78 -13.66
N PHE A 240 -9.42 9.55 -14.74
CA PHE A 240 -9.75 9.02 -16.05
C PHE A 240 -9.23 9.89 -17.20
N TYR A 241 -9.22 9.29 -18.39
CA TYR A 241 -8.98 9.94 -19.67
C TYR A 241 -10.18 9.73 -20.60
N SER A 242 -10.60 10.79 -21.30
CA SER A 242 -11.56 10.69 -22.40
C SER A 242 -11.53 11.95 -23.26
N ASN A 243 -11.28 11.79 -24.56
CA ASN A 243 -11.32 12.86 -25.56
C ASN A 243 -12.67 12.93 -26.32
N LYS A 244 -13.62 12.03 -26.03
CA LYS A 244 -14.92 11.94 -26.71
C LYS A 244 -15.95 12.86 -26.06
N LYS A 245 -16.69 13.60 -26.87
CA LYS A 245 -17.78 14.48 -26.42
C LYS A 245 -19.10 13.72 -26.35
N ASN A 246 -20.06 14.23 -25.57
CA ASN A 246 -21.43 13.72 -25.47
C ASN A 246 -21.56 12.30 -24.89
N GLY A 247 -20.52 11.76 -24.25
CA GLY A 247 -20.62 10.48 -23.55
C GLY A 247 -21.33 10.65 -22.21
N THR A 248 -21.99 9.60 -21.75
CA THR A 248 -22.60 9.53 -20.42
C THR A 248 -22.11 8.27 -19.71
N LEU A 249 -21.57 8.44 -18.50
CA LEU A 249 -21.26 7.35 -17.58
C LEU A 249 -22.39 7.27 -16.54
N ARG A 250 -22.98 6.09 -16.38
CA ARG A 250 -24.00 5.81 -15.38
C ARG A 250 -23.48 4.76 -14.40
N LEU A 251 -23.70 5.01 -13.11
CA LEU A 251 -23.48 4.02 -12.06
C LEU A 251 -24.82 3.41 -11.71
N HIS A 252 -24.95 2.10 -11.84
CA HIS A 252 -26.14 1.34 -11.47
C HIS A 252 -25.87 0.47 -10.25
N LEU A 253 -26.87 0.31 -9.38
CA LEU A 253 -26.79 -0.58 -8.22
C LEU A 253 -27.20 -2.01 -8.59
N ASP A 254 -26.40 -2.97 -8.16
CA ASP A 254 -26.60 -4.43 -8.13
C ASP A 254 -26.80 -5.14 -9.50
N ASN A 255 -27.12 -4.39 -10.55
CA ASN A 255 -27.30 -4.89 -11.91
C ASN A 255 -27.00 -3.78 -12.94
N PRO A 256 -26.50 -4.08 -14.16
CA PRO A 256 -26.30 -3.09 -15.22
C PRO A 256 -27.54 -2.26 -15.59
N ALA A 257 -28.75 -2.80 -15.37
CA ALA A 257 -30.03 -2.15 -15.59
C ALA A 257 -30.77 -1.84 -14.27
N GLY A 258 -30.08 -1.93 -13.13
CA GLY A 258 -30.62 -1.63 -11.81
C GLY A 258 -30.88 -0.13 -11.60
N PRO A 259 -31.26 0.28 -10.38
CA PRO A 259 -31.43 1.70 -10.04
C PRO A 259 -30.18 2.51 -10.36
N VAL A 260 -30.35 3.67 -11.01
CA VAL A 260 -29.25 4.59 -11.31
C VAL A 260 -28.87 5.33 -10.04
N LEU A 261 -27.64 5.15 -9.58
CA LEU A 261 -27.05 5.91 -8.49
C LEU A 261 -26.69 7.33 -8.94
N VAL A 262 -26.03 7.45 -10.09
CA VAL A 262 -25.64 8.74 -10.67
C VAL A 262 -25.47 8.63 -12.19
N SER A 263 -25.81 9.71 -12.89
CA SER A 263 -25.62 9.88 -14.33
C SER A 263 -24.69 11.06 -14.58
N ILE A 264 -23.60 10.82 -15.31
CA ILE A 264 -22.45 11.71 -15.38
C ILE A 264 -22.16 12.02 -16.85
N PRO A 265 -22.37 13.27 -17.31
CA PRO A 265 -21.97 13.68 -18.64
C PRO A 265 -20.44 13.80 -18.71
N ILE A 266 -19.83 13.08 -19.64
CA ILE A 266 -18.39 13.11 -19.89
C ILE A 266 -18.06 14.23 -20.88
N THR A 267 -17.21 15.16 -20.43
CA THR A 267 -16.66 16.20 -21.29
C THR A 267 -15.42 15.69 -22.01
N GLY A 268 -15.36 15.76 -23.35
CA GLY A 268 -14.17 15.34 -24.09
C GLY A 268 -12.97 16.29 -23.88
N ARG A 269 -11.89 15.80 -23.28
CA ARG A 269 -10.60 16.51 -23.11
C ARG A 269 -9.43 15.54 -23.29
N ASP A 270 -8.41 15.99 -24.02
CA ASP A 270 -7.23 15.18 -24.33
C ASP A 270 -6.20 15.17 -23.19
N ASN A 271 -6.64 14.78 -22.00
CA ASN A 271 -5.78 14.65 -20.82
C ASN A 271 -6.41 13.74 -19.75
N TRP A 272 -5.52 13.13 -18.96
CA TRP A 272 -5.88 12.52 -17.68
C TRP A 272 -6.31 13.59 -16.68
N ARG A 273 -7.37 13.31 -15.93
CA ARG A 273 -7.93 14.24 -14.95
C ARG A 273 -8.73 13.52 -13.89
N ILE A 274 -8.81 14.18 -12.73
CA ILE A 274 -9.64 13.75 -11.60
C ILE A 274 -10.88 14.63 -11.57
N GLU A 275 -12.06 14.00 -11.60
CA GLU A 275 -13.35 14.67 -11.48
C GLU A 275 -14.19 14.01 -10.39
N SER A 276 -15.35 14.59 -10.10
CA SER A 276 -16.35 13.96 -9.23
C SER A 276 -17.76 14.18 -9.70
N SER A 277 -18.66 13.34 -9.18
CA SER A 277 -20.09 13.58 -9.18
C SER A 277 -20.69 13.26 -7.83
N SER A 278 -21.62 14.09 -7.38
CA SER A 278 -22.40 13.87 -6.16
C SER A 278 -23.63 13.03 -6.47
N PHE A 279 -24.09 12.27 -5.48
CA PHE A 279 -25.30 11.47 -5.57
C PHE A 279 -26.02 11.40 -4.22
N ALA A 280 -27.30 11.01 -4.26
CA ALA A 280 -28.06 10.80 -3.03
C ALA A 280 -27.51 9.58 -2.28
N GLY A 281 -27.20 9.75 -1.00
CA GLY A 281 -26.59 8.69 -0.20
C GLY A 281 -27.42 7.40 -0.20
N VAL A 282 -26.73 6.28 -0.35
CA VAL A 282 -27.28 4.91 -0.27
C VAL A 282 -26.62 4.23 0.93
N GLN A 283 -27.22 3.16 1.46
CA GLN A 283 -26.71 2.48 2.65
C GLN A 283 -26.38 1.04 2.32
N GLY A 284 -25.30 0.52 2.92
CA GLY A 284 -24.90 -0.87 2.78
C GLY A 284 -23.94 -1.15 1.62
N ILE A 285 -23.61 -2.42 1.48
CA ILE A 285 -22.67 -2.95 0.49
C ILE A 285 -23.44 -3.30 -0.78
N HIS A 286 -23.00 -2.74 -1.91
CA HIS A 286 -23.61 -2.95 -3.21
C HIS A 286 -22.58 -3.33 -4.27
N ASP A 287 -23.03 -4.03 -5.29
CA ASP A 287 -22.28 -4.12 -6.54
C ASP A 287 -22.58 -2.86 -7.36
N VAL A 288 -21.54 -2.12 -7.78
CA VAL A 288 -21.69 -0.90 -8.58
C VAL A 288 -21.30 -1.18 -10.02
N TYR A 289 -22.27 -1.12 -10.92
CA TYR A 289 -22.07 -1.30 -12.35
C TYR A 289 -21.80 0.04 -13.04
N LEU A 290 -20.64 0.15 -13.68
CA LEU A 290 -20.27 1.25 -14.56
C LEU A 290 -20.84 0.97 -15.95
N VAL A 291 -21.68 1.86 -16.49
CA VAL A 291 -22.28 1.73 -17.82
C VAL A 291 -22.01 2.99 -18.62
N TYR A 292 -21.36 2.87 -19.77
CA TYR A 292 -21.06 4.00 -20.63
C TYR A 292 -21.80 3.94 -21.97
N ASP A 293 -22.39 5.06 -22.36
CA ASP A 293 -23.01 5.25 -23.66
C ASP A 293 -22.59 6.58 -24.29
N ASN A 294 -22.58 6.63 -25.62
CA ASN A 294 -22.38 7.84 -26.38
C ASN A 294 -23.29 7.82 -27.62
N PRO A 295 -24.31 8.68 -27.70
CA PRO A 295 -25.28 8.68 -28.79
C PRO A 295 -24.68 9.20 -30.11
N THR A 296 -23.53 9.86 -30.07
CA THR A 296 -22.87 10.44 -31.26
C THR A 296 -21.84 9.53 -31.89
N LEU A 297 -21.39 8.51 -31.17
CA LEU A 297 -20.48 7.50 -31.70
C LEU A 297 -21.28 6.33 -32.28
N PRO A 298 -20.76 5.65 -33.32
CA PRO A 298 -21.36 4.44 -33.82
C PRO A 298 -21.61 3.46 -32.67
N ALA A 299 -22.78 2.84 -32.68
CA ALA A 299 -23.09 1.81 -31.69
C ALA A 299 -22.06 0.70 -31.85
N LYS A 300 -21.39 0.33 -30.75
CA LYS A 300 -20.68 -0.95 -30.65
C LYS A 300 -19.45 -1.07 -31.56
N GLU A 301 -18.82 0.04 -31.93
CA GLU A 301 -17.55 0.04 -32.65
C GLU A 301 -16.43 -0.53 -31.75
N LYS A 302 -15.67 -1.51 -32.26
CA LYS A 302 -14.70 -2.28 -31.48
C LYS A 302 -13.30 -1.67 -31.46
N ASP A 303 -13.05 -0.60 -32.21
CA ASP A 303 -11.67 -0.16 -32.45
C ASP A 303 -11.34 1.20 -31.80
N ASP A 304 -12.34 1.92 -31.29
CA ASP A 304 -12.15 3.25 -30.68
C ASP A 304 -12.48 3.24 -29.18
N PHE A 305 -11.45 3.42 -28.35
CA PHE A 305 -11.64 3.56 -26.90
C PHE A 305 -12.19 4.95 -26.58
N THR A 306 -13.17 4.98 -25.69
CA THR A 306 -13.96 6.18 -25.38
C THR A 306 -13.64 6.75 -24.02
N VAL A 307 -13.49 5.89 -23.01
CA VAL A 307 -13.14 6.25 -21.64
C VAL A 307 -12.13 5.25 -21.11
N VAL A 308 -11.08 5.75 -20.47
CA VAL A 308 -10.06 4.95 -19.79
C VAL A 308 -10.03 5.37 -18.33
N PHE A 309 -10.12 4.41 -17.41
CA PHE A 309 -10.10 4.64 -15.97
C PHE A 309 -8.76 4.20 -15.39
N ASP A 310 -8.29 4.90 -14.37
CA ASP A 310 -7.13 4.49 -13.55
C ASP A 310 -7.65 3.95 -12.20
N TRP A 311 -8.22 4.84 -11.38
CA TRP A 311 -8.80 4.48 -10.09
C TRP A 311 -10.07 5.27 -9.81
N MET A 312 -10.88 4.75 -8.89
CA MET A 312 -12.13 5.35 -8.45
C MET A 312 -12.26 5.31 -6.93
N ALA A 313 -12.83 6.34 -6.33
CA ALA A 313 -13.01 6.47 -4.89
C ALA A 313 -14.45 6.88 -4.55
N PHE A 314 -14.99 6.25 -3.52
CA PHE A 314 -16.30 6.52 -2.96
C PHE A 314 -16.12 7.25 -1.62
N MET A 315 -16.39 8.55 -1.64
CA MET A 315 -16.11 9.46 -0.54
C MET A 315 -17.39 10.07 0.03
N PRO A 316 -17.40 10.42 1.34
CA PRO A 316 -18.44 11.28 1.89
C PRO A 316 -18.54 12.59 1.11
N GLN A 317 -19.74 13.16 1.05
CA GLN A 317 -19.93 14.49 0.48
C GLN A 317 -19.07 15.51 1.24
N PHE A 318 -18.43 16.43 0.51
CA PHE A 318 -17.68 17.52 1.15
C PHE A 318 -18.62 18.35 2.06
N PRO A 319 -18.32 18.49 3.37
CA PRO A 319 -19.29 18.97 4.35
C PRO A 319 -19.39 20.51 4.37
N GLY A 320 -20.48 21.01 4.95
CA GLY A 320 -20.71 22.46 5.11
C GLY A 320 -21.40 23.13 3.93
N GLN A 321 -22.06 22.38 3.04
CA GLN A 321 -22.83 22.98 1.95
C GLN A 321 -23.87 23.96 2.50
N GLY A 322 -23.91 25.18 1.96
CA GLY A 322 -24.83 26.24 2.37
C GLY A 322 -24.30 27.16 3.50
N THR A 323 -23.12 26.89 4.05
CA THR A 323 -22.47 27.79 5.03
C THR A 323 -21.52 28.78 4.34
N ALA A 324 -21.30 29.94 4.97
CA ALA A 324 -20.41 30.98 4.43
C ALA A 324 -18.96 30.47 4.34
N GLY A 325 -18.32 30.63 3.18
CA GLY A 325 -16.95 30.17 2.94
C GLY A 325 -16.83 28.77 2.33
N TYR A 326 -17.93 28.00 2.26
CA TYR A 326 -17.96 26.63 1.72
C TYR A 326 -17.30 26.51 0.34
N GLU A 327 -17.70 27.34 -0.62
CA GLU A 327 -17.15 27.27 -1.99
C GLU A 327 -15.64 27.56 -2.02
N GLY A 328 -15.15 28.46 -1.16
CA GLY A 328 -13.73 28.76 -1.03
C GLY A 328 -12.93 27.56 -0.56
N ILE A 329 -13.36 26.92 0.53
CA ILE A 329 -12.69 25.74 1.06
C ILE A 329 -12.84 24.53 0.13
N LYS A 330 -14.00 24.36 -0.51
CA LYS A 330 -14.21 23.32 -1.52
C LYS A 330 -13.26 23.48 -2.70
N ASN A 331 -13.01 24.70 -3.16
CA ASN A 331 -12.01 24.98 -4.19
C ASN A 331 -10.60 24.65 -3.70
N SER A 332 -10.26 24.97 -2.44
CA SER A 332 -8.99 24.56 -1.82
C SER A 332 -8.84 23.03 -1.80
N PHE A 333 -9.87 22.29 -1.37
CA PHE A 333 -9.91 20.82 -1.42
C PHE A 333 -9.62 20.30 -2.82
N TRP A 334 -10.30 20.79 -3.86
CA TRP A 334 -10.08 20.35 -5.24
C TRP A 334 -8.72 20.75 -5.80
N SER A 335 -8.19 21.90 -5.41
CA SER A 335 -6.83 22.31 -5.76
C SER A 335 -5.80 21.35 -5.18
N LEU A 336 -6.04 20.80 -3.98
CA LEU A 336 -5.21 19.79 -3.35
C LEU A 336 -5.39 18.42 -4.02
N VAL A 337 -6.62 17.96 -4.29
CA VAL A 337 -6.88 16.68 -4.96
C VAL A 337 -6.14 16.58 -6.30
N THR A 338 -6.13 17.67 -7.07
CA THR A 338 -5.59 17.72 -8.44
C THR A 338 -4.14 18.24 -8.53
N ALA A 339 -3.52 18.62 -7.41
CA ALA A 339 -2.16 19.13 -7.40
C ALA A 339 -1.15 18.12 -7.96
N LYS A 340 -0.30 18.58 -8.88
CA LYS A 340 0.85 17.83 -9.36
C LYS A 340 2.03 18.10 -8.45
N VAL A 341 2.31 17.15 -7.56
CA VAL A 341 3.36 17.24 -6.55
C VAL A 341 4.26 16.01 -6.62
N PRO A 342 5.50 16.07 -6.10
CA PRO A 342 6.31 14.88 -5.93
C PRO A 342 5.57 13.82 -5.11
N THR A 343 5.87 12.56 -5.40
CA THR A 343 5.26 11.43 -4.72
C THR A 343 6.29 10.42 -4.30
N THR A 344 6.03 9.73 -3.18
CA THR A 344 6.86 8.62 -2.68
C THR A 344 5.98 7.36 -2.52
N PRO A 345 6.37 6.18 -3.04
CA PRO A 345 5.69 4.92 -2.73
C PRO A 345 5.72 4.64 -1.23
N VAL A 346 4.54 4.40 -0.64
CA VAL A 346 4.39 4.14 0.80
C VAL A 346 3.40 3.00 1.02
N MET A 347 3.36 2.48 2.24
CA MET A 347 2.28 1.58 2.66
C MET A 347 1.06 2.39 3.09
N VAL A 348 -0.12 1.90 2.72
CA VAL A 348 -1.41 2.36 3.26
C VAL A 348 -2.29 1.13 3.41
N GLU A 349 -2.78 0.86 4.63
CA GLU A 349 -3.72 -0.26 4.81
C GLU A 349 -5.09 0.04 4.20
N ASN A 350 -5.69 -0.99 3.59
CA ASN A 350 -7.07 -0.91 3.13
C ASN A 350 -8.01 -0.77 4.33
N PRO A 351 -9.10 0.02 4.21
CA PRO A 351 -10.15 0.06 5.23
C PRO A 351 -10.86 -1.30 5.33
N ALA A 352 -11.64 -1.47 6.40
CA ALA A 352 -12.24 -2.77 6.76
C ALA A 352 -13.16 -3.35 5.66
N ASP A 353 -13.88 -2.50 4.94
CA ASP A 353 -14.74 -2.84 3.80
C ASP A 353 -13.95 -3.29 2.56
N MET A 354 -12.68 -2.93 2.48
CA MET A 354 -11.74 -3.34 1.42
C MET A 354 -10.72 -4.39 1.90
N TRP A 355 -10.96 -5.01 3.06
CA TRP A 355 -10.03 -5.97 3.66
C TRP A 355 -9.80 -7.18 2.74
N ARG A 356 -8.53 -7.57 2.58
CA ARG A 356 -8.17 -8.76 1.79
C ARG A 356 -7.97 -9.99 2.67
N ALA A 357 -8.76 -11.03 2.42
CA ALA A 357 -8.57 -12.33 3.07
C ALA A 357 -7.26 -13.00 2.61
N SER A 358 -6.53 -13.60 3.57
CA SER A 358 -5.32 -14.38 3.31
C SER A 358 -5.60 -15.87 3.45
N HIS A 359 -5.01 -16.68 2.59
CA HIS A 359 -5.17 -18.12 2.58
C HIS A 359 -3.80 -18.79 2.53
N VAL A 360 -3.72 -20.01 3.06
CA VAL A 360 -2.57 -20.88 2.82
C VAL A 360 -2.51 -21.22 1.33
N PHE A 361 -1.33 -21.15 0.70
CA PHE A 361 -1.17 -21.69 -0.65
C PHE A 361 -0.71 -23.13 -0.57
N GLU A 362 -1.51 -24.03 -1.13
CA GLU A 362 -1.20 -25.46 -1.10
C GLU A 362 0.13 -25.72 -1.84
N ARG A 363 1.13 -26.17 -1.08
CA ARG A 363 2.51 -26.37 -1.56
C ARG A 363 3.14 -25.11 -2.19
N GLY A 364 2.75 -23.92 -1.73
CA GLY A 364 3.23 -22.65 -2.26
C GLY A 364 2.56 -22.18 -3.55
N ASN A 365 1.59 -22.94 -4.09
CA ASN A 365 0.94 -22.58 -5.35
C ASN A 365 -0.19 -21.55 -5.13
N ARG A 366 0.04 -20.28 -5.48
CA ARG A 366 -0.93 -19.17 -5.34
C ARG A 366 -2.31 -19.43 -5.98
N ARG A 367 -2.38 -20.31 -6.99
CA ARG A 367 -3.64 -20.66 -7.68
C ARG A 367 -4.48 -21.70 -6.93
N THR A 368 -3.91 -22.33 -5.90
CA THR A 368 -4.58 -23.35 -5.08
C THR A 368 -4.67 -22.86 -3.64
N LEU A 369 -5.79 -22.23 -3.31
CA LEU A 369 -6.03 -21.68 -1.97
C LEU A 369 -6.53 -22.78 -1.03
N GLY A 370 -5.87 -22.89 0.12
CA GLY A 370 -6.25 -23.72 1.25
C GLY A 370 -7.04 -22.93 2.29
N LYS A 371 -6.80 -23.22 3.57
CA LYS A 371 -7.50 -22.59 4.70
C LYS A 371 -7.25 -21.08 4.79
N GLU A 372 -8.29 -20.30 5.07
CA GLU A 372 -8.16 -18.89 5.43
C GLU A 372 -7.38 -18.72 6.76
N VAL A 373 -6.48 -17.73 6.81
CA VAL A 373 -5.66 -17.40 7.97
C VAL A 373 -5.81 -15.94 8.35
N LYS A 374 -5.52 -15.65 9.63
CA LYS A 374 -5.47 -14.29 10.17
C LYS A 374 -4.03 -13.90 10.50
N PRO A 375 -3.72 -12.60 10.58
CA PRO A 375 -2.40 -12.12 10.98
C PRO A 375 -1.89 -12.80 12.25
N GLY A 376 -0.65 -13.27 12.22
CA GLY A 376 -0.02 -13.93 13.35
C GLY A 376 1.45 -14.25 13.12
N VAL A 377 2.17 -14.49 14.22
CA VAL A 377 3.59 -14.86 14.23
C VAL A 377 3.76 -16.35 14.55
N PRO A 378 4.93 -16.96 14.27
CA PRO A 378 5.15 -18.36 14.60
C PRO A 378 4.96 -18.66 16.08
N ALA A 379 4.36 -19.81 16.39
CA ALA A 379 4.02 -20.20 17.76
C ALA A 379 5.26 -20.24 18.66
N SER A 380 6.40 -20.67 18.12
CA SER A 380 7.70 -20.71 18.80
C SER A 380 8.20 -19.34 19.26
N LEU A 381 7.73 -18.23 18.67
CA LEU A 381 8.10 -16.85 19.00
C LEU A 381 6.90 -16.01 19.49
N SER A 382 5.73 -16.63 19.64
CA SER A 382 4.49 -15.95 20.02
C SER A 382 4.52 -15.35 21.43
N PHE A 383 5.39 -15.87 22.30
CA PHE A 383 5.57 -15.37 23.66
C PHE A 383 6.02 -13.89 23.71
N ALA A 384 6.68 -13.39 22.65
CA ALA A 384 7.11 -12.01 22.55
C ALA A 384 6.00 -11.04 22.08
N MET A 385 4.83 -11.55 21.68
CA MET A 385 3.72 -10.72 21.20
C MET A 385 3.05 -10.00 22.39
N PRO A 386 3.00 -8.66 22.40
CA PRO A 386 2.27 -7.94 23.43
C PRO A 386 0.77 -8.28 23.45
N ALA A 387 0.18 -8.38 24.64
CA ALA A 387 -1.22 -8.78 24.81
C ALA A 387 -2.24 -7.84 24.12
N ASN A 388 -1.89 -6.58 23.91
CA ASN A 388 -2.72 -5.55 23.30
C ASN A 388 -2.26 -5.16 21.88
N ALA A 389 -1.43 -5.98 21.23
CA ALA A 389 -0.99 -5.73 19.88
C ALA A 389 -2.18 -5.85 18.89
N PRO A 390 -2.44 -4.84 18.04
CA PRO A 390 -3.48 -4.93 17.02
C PRO A 390 -3.12 -5.99 15.95
N GLN A 391 -4.11 -6.60 15.31
CA GLN A 391 -3.90 -7.60 14.26
C GLN A 391 -3.57 -6.96 12.89
N ASN A 392 -2.60 -6.06 12.87
CA ASN A 392 -2.13 -5.36 11.66
C ASN A 392 -0.63 -5.04 11.79
N ARG A 393 -0.05 -4.30 10.83
CA ARG A 393 1.40 -4.04 10.85
C ARG A 393 1.90 -3.32 12.11
N LEU A 394 1.06 -2.55 12.78
CA LEU A 394 1.43 -1.92 14.05
C LEU A 394 1.64 -2.96 15.15
N GLY A 395 0.83 -4.02 15.22
CA GLY A 395 1.08 -5.12 16.15
C GLY A 395 2.32 -5.93 15.79
N LEU A 396 2.58 -6.10 14.48
CA LEU A 396 3.81 -6.72 14.01
C LEU A 396 5.05 -5.92 14.44
N SER A 397 5.03 -4.59 14.29
CA SER A 397 6.15 -3.76 14.73
C SER A 397 6.36 -3.81 16.24
N MET A 398 5.29 -3.89 17.03
CA MET A 398 5.36 -4.09 18.47
C MET A 398 5.99 -5.44 18.84
N TRP A 399 5.76 -6.51 18.06
CA TRP A 399 6.39 -7.82 18.26
C TRP A 399 7.87 -7.83 17.85
N LEU A 400 8.20 -7.18 16.73
CA LEU A 400 9.59 -7.05 16.26
C LEU A 400 10.46 -6.29 17.28
N THR A 401 9.92 -5.23 17.86
CA THR A 401 10.65 -4.34 18.79
C THR A 401 10.48 -4.73 20.27
N ASN A 402 9.80 -5.84 20.56
CA ASN A 402 9.69 -6.32 21.93
C ASN A 402 11.04 -6.81 22.44
N LYS A 403 11.42 -6.45 23.66
CA LYS A 403 12.65 -6.93 24.35
C LYS A 403 12.69 -8.45 24.54
N GLN A 404 11.54 -9.12 24.50
CA GLN A 404 11.43 -10.57 24.55
C GLN A 404 11.68 -11.22 23.19
N ASN A 405 11.62 -10.46 22.09
CA ASN A 405 11.98 -10.97 20.77
C ASN A 405 13.50 -11.24 20.75
N PRO A 406 13.94 -12.49 20.57
CA PRO A 406 15.34 -12.82 20.68
C PRO A 406 16.14 -12.46 19.43
N LEU A 407 15.50 -12.25 18.28
CA LEU A 407 16.23 -12.25 17.00
C LEU A 407 16.66 -10.84 16.59
N VAL A 408 15.76 -9.86 16.68
CA VAL A 408 15.97 -8.53 16.08
C VAL A 408 17.25 -7.83 16.54
N SER A 409 17.49 -7.73 17.85
CA SER A 409 18.71 -7.09 18.37
C SER A 409 19.97 -7.87 18.02
N ARG A 410 19.93 -9.21 17.99
CA ARG A 410 21.09 -10.04 17.62
C ARG A 410 21.47 -9.81 16.17
N THR A 411 20.49 -9.73 15.27
CA THR A 411 20.70 -9.53 13.83
C THR A 411 21.42 -8.23 13.57
N ILE A 412 20.90 -7.12 14.09
CA ILE A 412 21.50 -5.82 13.81
C ILE A 412 22.90 -5.70 14.42
N ILE A 413 23.12 -6.22 15.62
CA ILE A 413 24.46 -6.22 16.24
C ILE A 413 25.46 -7.02 15.43
N ASN A 414 25.05 -8.18 14.94
CA ASN A 414 25.92 -9.01 14.12
C ASN A 414 26.32 -8.28 12.83
N ARG A 415 25.37 -7.58 12.19
CA ARG A 415 25.62 -6.75 10.99
C ARG A 415 26.50 -5.53 11.30
N LEU A 416 26.24 -4.82 12.40
CA LEU A 416 27.09 -3.70 12.84
C LEU A 416 28.52 -4.18 13.14
N TRP A 417 28.65 -5.33 13.77
CA TRP A 417 29.96 -5.94 14.07
C TRP A 417 30.70 -6.28 12.79
N GLU A 418 30.03 -6.89 11.81
CA GLU A 418 30.61 -7.16 10.50
C GLU A 418 31.08 -5.88 9.80
N GLN A 419 30.29 -4.81 9.79
CA GLN A 419 30.69 -3.54 9.20
C GLN A 419 31.92 -2.89 9.86
N LEU A 420 32.15 -3.16 11.14
CA LEU A 420 33.28 -2.62 11.91
C LEU A 420 34.53 -3.49 11.84
N PHE A 421 34.37 -4.81 11.78
CA PHE A 421 35.47 -5.78 11.94
C PHE A 421 35.70 -6.69 10.72
N GLY A 422 34.87 -6.58 9.69
CA GLY A 422 34.97 -7.33 8.42
C GLY A 422 34.39 -8.75 8.45
N THR A 423 33.93 -9.24 9.60
CA THR A 423 33.21 -10.50 9.75
C THR A 423 32.26 -10.41 10.94
N GLY A 424 31.08 -11.01 10.84
CA GLY A 424 30.11 -11.06 11.93
C GLY A 424 30.58 -11.98 13.07
N ILE A 425 29.97 -11.84 14.25
CA ILE A 425 30.15 -12.82 15.35
C ILE A 425 29.59 -14.17 14.89
N ALA A 426 28.46 -14.16 14.18
CA ALA A 426 28.01 -15.22 13.30
C ALA A 426 28.35 -14.83 11.84
N GLU A 427 29.02 -15.73 11.13
CA GLU A 427 29.49 -15.47 9.75
C GLU A 427 28.32 -15.31 8.77
N THR A 428 27.25 -16.11 8.94
CA THR A 428 26.05 -16.06 8.10
C THR A 428 25.12 -14.93 8.57
N LEU A 429 25.16 -13.78 7.88
CA LEU A 429 24.42 -12.58 8.27
C LEU A 429 22.89 -12.69 8.10
N GLU A 430 22.43 -13.49 7.14
CA GLU A 430 21.02 -13.66 6.78
C GLU A 430 20.39 -14.93 7.36
N ASP A 431 21.19 -15.81 7.94
CA ASP A 431 20.73 -17.02 8.62
C ASP A 431 21.56 -17.27 9.88
N MET A 432 21.02 -16.90 11.03
CA MET A 432 21.54 -17.25 12.35
C MET A 432 20.74 -18.40 13.00
N GLY A 433 19.90 -19.07 12.21
CA GLY A 433 19.10 -20.23 12.59
C GLY A 433 19.89 -21.54 12.48
N THR A 434 19.17 -22.67 12.38
CA THR A 434 19.80 -24.00 12.39
C THR A 434 20.56 -24.34 11.10
N GLN A 435 20.34 -23.60 10.01
CA GLN A 435 21.07 -23.77 8.75
C GLN A 435 22.32 -22.87 8.67
N GLY A 436 22.42 -21.86 9.54
CA GLY A 436 23.55 -20.94 9.62
C GLY A 436 24.78 -21.50 10.35
N ILE A 437 25.90 -20.78 10.26
CA ILE A 437 27.11 -21.07 11.04
C ILE A 437 26.91 -20.51 12.46
N PRO A 438 27.09 -21.33 13.52
CA PRO A 438 26.93 -20.87 14.89
C PRO A 438 27.87 -19.69 15.23
N PRO A 439 27.44 -18.74 16.08
CA PRO A 439 28.28 -17.62 16.48
C PRO A 439 29.56 -18.09 17.16
N THR A 440 30.71 -17.54 16.74
CA THR A 440 32.02 -17.83 17.34
C THR A 440 32.07 -17.49 18.83
N HIS A 441 31.37 -16.43 19.24
CA HIS A 441 31.28 -15.96 20.61
C HIS A 441 29.81 -15.69 21.00
N LYS A 442 29.03 -16.77 21.15
CA LYS A 442 27.59 -16.69 21.46
C LYS A 442 27.27 -15.83 22.68
N GLU A 443 28.01 -15.99 23.78
CA GLU A 443 27.77 -15.22 25.01
C GLU A 443 27.98 -13.71 24.81
N LEU A 444 28.95 -13.32 23.96
CA LEU A 444 29.17 -11.94 23.60
C LEU A 444 28.01 -11.39 22.77
N LEU A 445 27.57 -12.13 21.75
CA LEU A 445 26.42 -11.74 20.93
C LEU A 445 25.15 -11.59 21.77
N ASP A 446 24.91 -12.51 22.70
CA ASP A 446 23.79 -12.46 23.63
C ASP A 446 23.89 -11.25 24.57
N HIS A 447 25.09 -11.01 25.13
CA HIS A 447 25.34 -9.87 26.00
C HIS A 447 25.08 -8.54 25.29
N LEU A 448 25.65 -8.37 24.10
CA LEU A 448 25.43 -7.19 23.27
C LEU A 448 23.94 -7.08 22.90
N GLY A 449 23.29 -8.17 22.50
CA GLY A 449 21.86 -8.24 22.17
C GLY A 449 20.95 -7.70 23.27
N ILE A 450 21.23 -8.10 24.52
CA ILE A 450 20.47 -7.66 25.70
C ILE A 450 20.79 -6.21 26.07
N LYS A 451 22.05 -5.79 25.90
CA LYS A 451 22.51 -4.43 26.21
C LYS A 451 22.11 -3.41 25.17
N PHE A 452 21.90 -3.83 23.93
CA PHE A 452 21.37 -3.05 22.84
C PHE A 452 19.92 -2.72 23.19
N LYS A 453 19.79 -1.60 23.90
CA LYS A 453 18.51 -1.01 24.20
C LYS A 453 18.09 -0.27 22.95
N PHE A 454 16.90 -0.61 22.49
CA PHE A 454 16.17 0.18 21.53
C PHE A 454 16.16 1.66 21.90
#